data_AF-A0A6M1SGH1-F1
#
_entry.id   AF-A0A6M1SGH1-F1
#
_cell.length_a   1.000
_cell.length_b   1.000
_cell.length_c   1.000
_cell.angle_alpha   90.00
_cell.angle_beta   90.00
_cell.angle_gamma   90.00
#
_symmetry.space_group_name_H-M   'P 1'
#
loop_
_entity.id
_entity.type
_entity.pdbx_description
1 polymer ?
#
loop_
_entity_poly.entity_id
_entity_poly.type
_entity_poly.pdbx_seq_one_letter_code
_entity_poly.pdbx_strand_id
1 'polypeptide(L)'
;SHAKKVLSVAVHNHYKRLNHQTKHNDVELAKSNILLIGPTGSGKTLLAQTLARILDVPFTMADATTLTEAGYVGEDVENIILK
;
A
#
# COMPACT_ATOMS: atom_id res chain seq x y z
N SER A 1 8.32 12.92 11.57
CA SER A 1 9.30 13.06 10.47
C SER A 1 9.60 11.73 9.79
N HIS A 2 10.00 10.69 10.56
CA HIS A 2 10.42 9.39 10.02
C HIS A 2 9.42 8.71 9.06
N ALA A 3 8.15 8.56 9.44
CA ALA A 3 7.15 7.88 8.60
C ALA A 3 6.96 8.53 7.21
N LYS A 4 7.00 9.86 7.12
CA LYS A 4 6.91 10.58 5.83
C LYS A 4 8.11 10.27 4.93
N LYS A 5 9.31 10.19 5.51
CA LYS A 5 10.53 9.82 4.77
C LYS A 5 10.45 8.40 4.24
N VAL A 6 10.01 7.45 5.08
CA VAL A 6 9.84 6.03 4.68
C VAL A 6 8.82 5.91 3.56
N LEU A 7 7.65 6.56 3.68
CA LEU A 7 6.62 6.58 2.63
C LEU A 7 7.15 7.17 1.32
N SER A 8 7.88 8.29 1.38
CA SER A 8 8.48 8.92 0.20
C SER A 8 9.47 8.00 -0.51
N VAL A 9 10.35 7.32 0.22
CA VAL A 9 11.31 6.38 -0.35
C VAL A 9 10.60 5.17 -0.96
N ALA A 10 9.59 4.64 -0.27
CA ALA A 10 8.83 3.49 -0.76
C ALA A 10 8.08 3.80 -2.07
N VAL A 11 7.44 4.97 -2.18
CA VAL A 11 6.78 5.42 -3.41
C VAL A 11 7.79 5.61 -4.54
N HIS A 12 8.91 6.27 -4.27
CA HIS A 12 9.98 6.46 -5.25
C HIS A 12 10.48 5.12 -5.80
N ASN A 13 10.73 4.15 -4.91
CA ASN A 13 11.13 2.81 -5.31
C ASN A 13 10.02 2.05 -6.04
N HIS A 14 8.75 2.28 -5.68
CA HIS A 14 7.60 1.68 -6.37
C HIS A 14 7.55 2.10 -7.84
N TYR A 15 7.66 3.40 -8.15
CA TYR A 15 7.67 3.88 -9.53
C TYR A 15 8.92 3.46 -10.29
N LYS A 16 10.10 3.47 -9.64
CA LYS A 16 11.32 2.92 -10.25
C LYS A 16 11.16 1.46 -10.64
N ARG A 17 10.52 0.65 -9.79
CA ARG A 17 10.23 -0.76 -10.11
C ARG A 17 9.30 -0.88 -11.31
N LEU A 18 8.20 -0.13 -11.36
CA LEU A 18 7.25 -0.15 -12.49
C LEU A 18 7.96 0.19 -13.82
N ASN A 19 8.82 1.21 -13.81
CA ASN A 19 9.61 1.61 -14.99
C ASN A 19 10.73 0.64 -15.34
N HIS A 20 11.12 -0.24 -14.42
CA HIS A 20 12.12 -1.28 -14.66
C HIS A 20 11.46 -2.57 -15.16
N GLN A 21 10.22 -2.88 -14.76
CA GLN A 21 9.50 -4.05 -15.30
C GLN A 21 9.27 -3.94 -16.81
N THR A 22 9.23 -2.72 -17.37
CA THR A 22 9.15 -2.50 -18.81
C THR A 22 10.49 -2.69 -19.54
N LYS A 23 11.60 -2.73 -18.81
CA LYS A 23 12.95 -2.97 -19.34
C LYS A 23 13.35 -4.40 -18.97
N HIS A 24 13.39 -5.28 -19.96
CA HIS A 24 13.62 -6.73 -19.87
C HIS A 24 15.03 -7.07 -19.32
N ASN A 25 15.32 -6.69 -18.09
CA ASN A 25 16.56 -6.93 -17.38
C ASN A 25 16.37 -8.13 -16.44
N ASP A 26 17.37 -9.01 -16.37
CA ASP A 26 17.36 -10.27 -15.59
C ASP A 26 17.28 -10.10 -14.06
N VAL A 27 17.18 -8.86 -13.55
CA VAL A 27 17.13 -8.57 -12.12
C VAL A 27 15.69 -8.31 -11.67
N GLU A 28 15.13 -9.25 -10.92
CA GLU A 28 13.81 -9.12 -10.31
C GLU A 28 13.85 -8.18 -9.09
N LEU A 29 13.11 -7.08 -9.16
CA LEU A 29 12.96 -6.14 -8.04
C LEU A 29 11.72 -6.49 -7.21
N ALA A 30 11.90 -6.84 -5.94
CA ALA A 30 10.80 -7.13 -5.03
C ALA A 30 10.00 -5.88 -4.61
N LYS A 31 8.74 -6.07 -4.18
CA LYS A 31 7.92 -4.99 -3.61
C LYS A 31 8.22 -4.75 -2.14
N SER A 32 8.55 -3.51 -1.80
CA SER A 32 8.68 -3.05 -0.41
C SER A 32 7.33 -2.57 0.13
N ASN A 33 6.60 -3.45 0.82
CA ASN A 33 5.39 -3.08 1.56
C ASN A 33 5.75 -2.35 2.87
N ILE A 34 4.79 -1.62 3.44
CA ILE A 34 4.99 -0.79 4.63
C ILE A 34 4.01 -1.21 5.71
N LEU A 35 4.50 -1.40 6.94
CA LEU A 35 3.70 -1.52 8.14
C LEU A 35 3.86 -0.23 8.97
N LEU A 36 2.75 0.47 9.24
CA LEU A 36 2.75 1.68 10.05
C LEU A 36 2.31 1.36 11.49
N ILE A 37 3.22 1.54 12.46
CA ILE A 37 2.95 1.31 13.88
C ILE A 37 2.87 2.64 14.63
N GLY A 38 1.87 2.80 15.49
CA GLY A 38 1.71 3.97 16.36
C GLY A 38 0.36 4.00 17.07
N PRO A 39 0.17 4.87 18.08
CA PRO A 39 -1.05 4.96 18.88
C PRO A 39 -2.26 5.41 18.04
N THR A 40 -3.46 5.28 18.60
CA THR A 40 -4.69 5.84 17.99
C THR A 40 -4.56 7.35 17.82
N GLY A 41 -5.18 7.91 16.78
CA GLY A 41 -5.11 9.36 16.50
C GLY A 41 -3.77 9.88 15.96
N SER A 42 -2.73 9.05 15.79
CA SER A 42 -1.42 9.49 15.29
C SER A 42 -1.35 9.83 13.79
N GLY A 43 -2.49 9.83 13.09
CA GLY A 43 -2.57 10.22 11.68
C GLY A 43 -2.15 9.15 10.66
N LYS A 44 -2.11 7.85 11.01
CA LYS A 44 -1.74 6.75 10.08
C LYS A 44 -2.63 6.72 8.83
N THR A 45 -3.95 6.72 9.02
CA THR A 45 -4.92 6.75 7.92
C THR A 45 -4.82 8.04 7.09
N LEU A 46 -4.67 9.18 7.76
CA LEU A 46 -4.52 10.48 7.10
C LEU A 46 -3.27 10.54 6.21
N LEU A 47 -2.16 9.93 6.65
CA LEU A 47 -0.93 9.84 5.85
C LEU A 47 -1.17 9.07 4.55
N ALA A 48 -1.82 7.91 4.61
CA ALA A 48 -2.13 7.10 3.43
C ALA A 48 -3.07 7.83 2.45
N GLN A 49 -4.17 8.39 2.95
CA GLN A 49 -5.14 9.14 2.15
C GLN A 49 -4.53 10.39 1.51
N THR A 50 -3.69 11.12 2.26
CA THR A 50 -3.05 12.34 1.75
C THR A 50 -2.00 12.00 0.70
N LEU A 51 -1.24 10.92 0.91
CA LEU A 51 -0.26 10.46 -0.07
C LEU A 51 -0.93 10.07 -1.40
N ALA A 52 -2.03 9.32 -1.34
CA ALA A 52 -2.81 8.97 -2.52
C ALA A 52 -3.32 10.20 -3.29
N ARG A 53 -3.87 11.19 -2.57
CA ARG A 53 -4.33 12.46 -3.17
C ARG A 53 -3.22 13.27 -3.82
N ILE A 54 -2.02 13.29 -3.23
CA ILE A 54 -0.87 14.01 -3.80
C ILE A 54 -0.35 13.32 -5.08
N LEU A 55 -0.40 11.99 -5.11
CA LEU A 55 0.12 11.19 -6.23
C LEU A 55 -0.91 10.96 -7.34
N ASP A 56 -2.18 11.30 -7.11
CA ASP A 56 -3.29 11.09 -8.03
C ASP A 56 -3.38 9.63 -8.53
N VAL A 57 -3.35 8.68 -7.59
CA VAL A 57 -3.41 7.24 -7.87
C VAL A 57 -4.66 6.60 -7.27
N PRO A 58 -5.16 5.49 -7.86
CA PRO A 58 -6.21 4.69 -7.24
C PRO A 58 -5.83 4.27 -5.82
N PHE A 59 -6.77 4.45 -4.88
CA PHE A 59 -6.55 4.17 -3.47
C PHE A 59 -7.78 3.49 -2.87
N THR A 60 -7.58 2.31 -2.32
CA THR A 60 -8.59 1.55 -1.59
C THR A 60 -8.22 1.47 -0.11
N MET A 61 -9.22 1.46 0.76
CA MET A 61 -9.04 1.32 2.20
C MET A 61 -9.85 0.13 2.67
N ALA A 62 -9.18 -0.85 3.28
CA ALA A 62 -9.80 -2.05 3.81
C ALA A 62 -9.45 -2.23 5.29
N ASP A 63 -10.37 -2.80 6.05
CA ASP A 63 -10.14 -3.21 7.43
C ASP A 63 -9.86 -4.72 7.47
N ALA A 64 -8.75 -5.12 8.09
CA ALA A 64 -8.40 -6.52 8.18
C ALA A 64 -9.35 -7.33 9.09
N THR A 65 -10.10 -6.67 9.97
CA THR A 65 -11.04 -7.33 10.89
C THR A 65 -12.31 -7.81 10.20
N THR A 66 -12.64 -7.29 9.01
CA THR A 66 -13.78 -7.76 8.20
C THR A 66 -13.43 -8.94 7.31
N LEU A 67 -12.13 -9.22 7.12
CA LEU A 67 -11.63 -10.30 6.28
C LEU A 67 -11.64 -11.61 7.05
N THR A 68 -12.15 -12.66 6.42
CA THR A 68 -12.17 -14.01 6.99
C THR A 68 -11.40 -14.98 6.11
N GLU A 69 -11.01 -16.12 6.68
CA GLU A 69 -10.38 -17.20 5.92
C GLU A 69 -11.32 -17.69 4.80
N ALA A 70 -10.73 -18.15 3.70
CA ALA A 70 -11.47 -18.68 2.55
C ALA A 70 -12.39 -19.83 2.99
N GLY A 71 -13.68 -19.71 2.65
CA GLY A 71 -14.70 -20.69 3.03
C GLY A 71 -15.40 -20.42 4.38
N TYR A 72 -15.09 -19.31 5.04
CA TYR A 72 -15.84 -18.80 6.20
C TYR A 72 -16.74 -17.62 5.83
N VAL A 73 -17.73 -17.32 6.68
CA VAL A 73 -18.67 -16.21 6.47
C VAL A 73 -17.97 -14.87 6.75
N GLY A 74 -17.64 -14.11 5.69
CA GLY A 74 -17.03 -12.77 5.76
C GLY A 74 -16.63 -12.21 4.39
N GLU A 75 -15.93 -11.06 4.36
CA GLU A 75 -15.43 -10.47 3.09
C GLU A 75 -14.14 -11.18 2.63
N ASP A 76 -14.10 -11.60 1.36
CA ASP A 76 -12.90 -12.16 0.71
C ASP A 76 -11.84 -11.06 0.44
N VAL A 77 -10.56 -11.43 0.47
CA VAL A 77 -9.41 -10.57 0.10
C VAL A 77 -9.52 -10.04 -1.33
N GLU A 78 -10.18 -10.77 -2.24
CA GLU A 78 -10.40 -10.32 -3.62
C GLU A 78 -11.29 -9.07 -3.71
N ASN A 79 -12.19 -8.87 -2.74
CA ASN A 79 -13.08 -7.70 -2.70
C ASN A 79 -12.32 -6.38 -2.48
N ILE A 80 -11.09 -6.44 -1.96
CA ILE A 80 -10.25 -5.25 -1.78
C ILE A 80 -9.84 -4.65 -3.13
N ILE A 81 -9.73 -5.46 -4.18
CA ILE A 81 -9.33 -5.01 -5.53
C ILE A 81 -10.53 -4.50 -6.33
N LEU A 82 -11.73 -5.02 -6.04
CA LEU A 82 -12.97 -4.70 -6.76
C LEU A 82 -13.63 -3.38 -6.29
N LYS A 83 -13.23 -2.84 -5.14
CA LYS A 83 -13.68 -1.54 -4.58
C LYS A 83 -12.63 -0.45 -4.72
#